data_AF-A0A640XNT4-F1
#
_entry.id   AF-A0A640XNT4-F1
#
_cell.length_a   1.000
_cell.length_b   1.000
_cell.length_c   1.000
_cell.angle_alpha   90.00
_cell.angle_beta   90.00
_cell.angle_gamma   90.00
#
_symmetry.space_group_name_H-M   'P 1'
#
loop_
_entity.id
_entity.type
_entity.pdbx_description
1 polymer ?
#
loop_
_entity_poly.entity_id
_entity_poly.type
_entity_poly.pdbx_seq_one_letter_code
_entity_poly.pdbx_strand_id
1 'polypeptide(L)'
;MRLTLWECRVDISICSKCALYFPSSKRKMPKDHLTKIKIMADYCDAYAWDQEGVCIGLSYNFPEREVIAQIEKELEEWSGWFMSNDEDLNFPWDDFHEKGLALAKRLKEAIRDTGVPVFYEPPFEDPNRMNHEVLEIE
;
A
#
# COMPACT_ATOMS: atom_id res chain seq x y z
N MET A 1 4.08 -33.84 22.75
CA MET A 1 4.82 -33.20 21.63
C MET A 1 3.95 -32.04 21.16
N ARG A 2 4.33 -30.81 21.49
CA ARG A 2 3.50 -29.59 21.36
C ARG A 2 3.57 -29.04 19.93
N LEU A 3 2.40 -28.81 19.32
CA LEU A 3 2.21 -27.82 18.26
C LEU A 3 1.25 -26.78 18.83
N THR A 4 1.74 -25.56 19.09
CA THR A 4 0.91 -24.41 19.43
C THR A 4 0.65 -23.62 18.16
N LEU A 5 -0.59 -23.71 17.66
CA LEU A 5 -1.11 -22.81 16.64
C LEU A 5 -1.09 -21.38 17.20
N TRP A 6 -0.45 -20.48 16.45
CA TRP A 6 -0.58 -19.04 16.61
C TRP A 6 -1.98 -18.62 16.12
N GLU A 7 -2.85 -18.23 17.03
CA GLU A 7 -4.05 -17.47 16.72
C GLU A 7 -3.68 -15.98 16.65
N CYS A 8 -3.30 -15.50 15.46
CA CYS A 8 -3.47 -14.08 15.13
C CYS A 8 -4.92 -13.91 14.67
N ARG A 9 -5.81 -13.53 15.60
CA ARG A 9 -7.13 -13.01 15.25
C ARG A 9 -6.95 -11.65 14.56
N VAL A 10 -6.96 -11.67 13.23
CA VAL A 10 -7.21 -10.47 12.43
C VAL A 10 -8.73 -10.28 12.48
N ASP A 11 -9.19 -9.20 13.12
CA ASP A 11 -10.59 -8.80 13.10
C ASP A 11 -10.96 -8.47 11.65
N ILE A 12 -11.63 -9.43 11.02
CA ILE A 12 -12.10 -9.37 9.65
C ILE A 12 -13.39 -8.54 9.65
N SER A 13 -13.26 -7.22 9.57
CA SER A 13 -14.26 -6.42 8.85
C SER A 13 -13.87 -6.39 7.38
N ILE A 14 -13.85 -7.57 6.74
CA ILE A 14 -13.74 -7.65 5.28
C ILE A 14 -14.95 -6.90 4.73
N CYS A 15 -14.71 -5.77 4.06
CA CYS A 15 -15.69 -5.12 3.22
C CYS A 15 -16.24 -6.21 2.28
N SER A 16 -17.57 -6.37 2.26
CA SER A 16 -18.26 -7.41 1.48
C SER A 16 -17.95 -7.37 -0.02
N LYS A 17 -17.35 -6.27 -0.51
CA LYS A 17 -16.84 -6.11 -1.88
C LYS A 17 -15.55 -6.93 -2.16
N CYS A 18 -14.77 -7.32 -1.16
CA CYS A 18 -13.41 -7.88 -1.36
C CYS A 18 -13.28 -9.40 -1.29
N ALA A 19 -14.34 -10.13 -0.90
CA ALA A 19 -14.28 -11.58 -0.75
C ALA A 19 -14.12 -12.36 -2.08
N LEU A 20 -14.32 -11.70 -3.22
CA LEU A 20 -14.33 -12.33 -4.55
C LEU A 20 -13.00 -12.24 -5.30
N TYR A 21 -12.03 -11.44 -4.85
CA TYR A 21 -10.84 -11.13 -5.67
C TYR A 21 -9.47 -11.44 -5.06
N PHE A 22 -9.34 -11.69 -3.76
CA PHE A 22 -8.02 -11.96 -3.17
C PHE A 22 -8.03 -13.00 -2.03
N PRO A 23 -7.11 -13.98 -2.03
CA PRO A 23 -6.74 -14.66 -0.79
C PRO A 23 -6.09 -13.63 0.14
N SER A 24 -6.55 -13.61 1.39
CA SER A 24 -6.33 -12.60 2.43
C SER A 24 -4.89 -12.50 2.97
N SER A 25 -3.87 -12.79 2.16
CA SER A 25 -2.48 -12.90 2.62
C SER A 25 -1.54 -12.02 1.79
N LYS A 26 -1.00 -10.97 2.44
CA LYS A 26 0.17 -10.21 1.96
C LYS A 26 1.24 -11.21 1.49
N ARG A 27 1.66 -11.13 0.22
CA ARG A 27 2.61 -12.09 -0.37
C ARG A 27 4.06 -11.74 -0.01
N LYS A 28 4.89 -12.76 0.29
CA LYS A 28 6.35 -12.59 0.28
C LYS A 28 6.82 -12.70 -1.14
N MET A 29 7.51 -11.70 -1.66
CA MET A 29 8.31 -11.88 -2.87
C MET A 29 9.76 -12.18 -2.46
N PRO A 30 10.46 -13.07 -3.18
CA PRO A 30 11.92 -13.10 -3.12
C PRO A 30 12.45 -11.69 -3.41
N LYS A 31 13.40 -11.20 -2.61
CA LYS A 31 13.91 -9.81 -2.72
C LYS A 31 14.47 -9.49 -4.12
N ASP A 32 14.94 -10.51 -4.81
CA ASP A 32 15.49 -10.52 -6.17
C ASP A 32 14.43 -10.44 -7.28
N HIS A 33 13.14 -10.55 -6.95
CA HIS A 33 12.03 -10.48 -7.91
C HIS A 33 11.21 -9.18 -7.86
N LEU A 34 11.38 -8.36 -6.83
CA LEU A 34 10.65 -7.10 -6.72
C LEU A 34 11.31 -6.05 -7.60
N THR A 35 10.68 -5.71 -8.73
CA THR A 35 11.25 -4.81 -9.74
C THR A 35 10.56 -3.44 -9.76
N LYS A 36 9.42 -3.31 -9.08
CA LYS A 36 8.65 -2.07 -8.98
C LYS A 36 7.77 -2.11 -7.75
N ILE A 37 7.63 -0.97 -7.08
CA ILE A 37 6.60 -0.74 -6.07
C ILE A 37 5.73 0.42 -6.52
N LYS A 38 4.41 0.23 -6.53
CA LYS A 38 3.44 1.28 -6.75
C LYS A 38 2.67 1.55 -5.46
N ILE A 39 2.63 2.80 -5.03
CA ILE A 39 1.81 3.32 -3.93
C ILE A 39 0.52 3.87 -4.51
N MET A 40 -0.60 3.26 -4.12
CA MET A 40 -1.93 3.56 -4.62
C MET A 40 -2.92 3.02 -3.59
N ALA A 41 -3.81 3.88 -3.09
CA ALA A 41 -4.91 3.44 -2.25
C ALA A 41 -5.96 2.82 -3.15
N ASP A 42 -6.22 1.53 -2.97
CA ASP A 42 -7.23 0.80 -3.75
C ASP A 42 -7.64 -0.46 -2.98
N TYR A 43 -8.80 -1.02 -3.29
CA TYR A 43 -9.35 -2.29 -2.77
C TYR A 43 -8.98 -2.67 -1.32
N CYS A 44 -9.89 -2.40 -0.38
CA CYS A 44 -9.78 -2.92 1.00
C CYS A 44 -8.49 -2.50 1.72
N ASP A 45 -8.26 -1.19 1.82
CA ASP A 45 -7.14 -0.59 2.54
C ASP A 45 -5.77 -0.97 1.99
N ALA A 46 -5.69 -1.60 0.82
CA ALA A 46 -4.41 -1.88 0.17
C ALA A 46 -3.75 -0.56 -0.27
N TYR A 47 -2.43 -0.52 -0.12
CA TYR A 47 -1.65 0.69 -0.26
C TYR A 47 -0.40 0.51 -1.15
N ALA A 48 0.09 -0.71 -1.32
CA ALA A 48 1.31 -1.02 -2.06
C ALA A 48 1.12 -2.23 -2.99
N TRP A 49 1.62 -2.10 -4.21
CA TRP A 49 1.43 -3.04 -5.30
C TRP A 49 2.76 -3.33 -6.01
N ASP A 50 2.98 -4.58 -6.41
CA ASP A 50 4.17 -4.96 -7.19
C ASP A 50 3.98 -4.75 -8.70
N GLN A 51 4.96 -5.19 -9.50
CA GLN A 51 4.90 -5.13 -10.97
C GLN A 51 3.78 -5.97 -11.59
N GLU A 52 3.25 -6.98 -10.89
CA GLU A 52 2.16 -7.84 -11.34
C GLU A 52 0.79 -7.30 -10.92
N GLY A 53 0.75 -6.19 -10.17
CA GLY A 53 -0.48 -5.65 -9.61
C GLY A 53 -0.97 -6.43 -8.40
N VAL A 54 -0.07 -7.13 -7.70
CA VAL A 54 -0.39 -7.86 -6.47
C VAL A 54 -0.09 -6.97 -5.26
N CYS A 55 -1.02 -6.94 -4.30
CA CYS A 55 -0.83 -6.23 -3.05
C CYS A 55 0.30 -6.88 -2.22
N ILE A 56 1.23 -6.06 -1.72
CA ILE A 56 2.42 -6.50 -0.99
C ILE A 56 2.49 -5.85 0.39
N GLY A 57 2.99 -6.61 1.37
CA GLY A 57 3.36 -6.08 2.68
C GLY A 57 4.79 -5.56 2.67
N LEU A 58 5.00 -4.27 2.98
CA LEU A 58 6.33 -3.66 2.88
C LEU A 58 7.31 -4.22 3.93
N SER A 59 6.91 -4.26 5.20
CA SER A 59 7.71 -4.84 6.30
C SER A 59 7.99 -6.32 6.09
N TYR A 60 7.13 -7.03 5.38
CA TYR A 60 7.36 -8.44 5.07
C TYR A 60 8.42 -8.66 3.97
N ASN A 61 8.52 -7.72 3.02
CA ASN A 61 9.54 -7.73 1.98
C ASN A 61 10.87 -7.10 2.43
N PHE A 62 10.84 -6.18 3.40
CA PHE A 62 12.01 -5.50 3.96
C PHE A 62 12.07 -5.59 5.51
N PRO A 63 12.11 -6.82 6.08
CA PRO A 63 11.98 -7.03 7.53
C PRO A 63 13.14 -6.45 8.35
N GLU A 64 14.30 -6.23 7.73
CA GLU A 64 15.49 -5.65 8.38
C GLU A 64 15.42 -4.12 8.55
N ARG A 65 14.37 -3.46 8.03
CA ARG A 65 14.24 -2.00 8.03
C ARG A 65 13.08 -1.56 8.90
N GLU A 66 13.34 -1.29 10.17
CA GLU A 66 12.30 -0.86 11.13
C GLU A 66 11.52 0.37 10.65
N VAL A 67 12.19 1.31 9.97
CA VAL A 67 11.55 2.50 9.39
C VAL A 67 10.43 2.14 8.40
N ILE A 68 10.52 1.00 7.72
CA ILE A 68 9.51 0.55 6.76
C ILE A 68 8.25 0.08 7.47
N ALA A 69 8.36 -0.54 8.64
CA ALA A 69 7.17 -0.91 9.43
C ALA A 69 6.37 0.34 9.85
N GLN A 70 7.07 1.43 10.18
CA GLN A 70 6.42 2.71 10.49
C GLN A 70 5.77 3.34 9.25
N ILE A 71 6.46 3.33 8.10
CA ILE A 71 5.88 3.82 6.83
C ILE A 71 4.67 2.99 6.42
N GLU A 72 4.74 1.66 6.55
CA GLU A 72 3.63 0.75 6.25
C GLU A 72 2.39 1.08 7.09
N LYS A 73 2.57 1.30 8.40
CA LYS A 73 1.45 1.70 9.27
C LYS A 73 0.81 3.01 8.82
N GLU A 74 1.62 4.01 8.48
CA GLU A 74 1.10 5.30 8.01
C GLU A 74 0.42 5.20 6.64
N LEU A 75 0.86 4.27 5.78
CA LEU A 75 0.21 3.93 4.52
C LEU A 75 -1.13 3.22 4.74
N GLU A 76 -1.22 2.32 5.70
CA GLU A 76 -2.48 1.67 6.12
C GLU A 76 -3.48 2.69 6.66
N GLU A 77 -3.03 3.64 7.49
CA GLU A 77 -3.88 4.73 7.98
C GLU A 77 -4.31 5.68 6.85
N TRP A 78 -3.43 5.94 5.88
CA TRP A 78 -3.71 6.79 4.72
C TRP A 78 -4.72 6.14 3.76
N SER A 79 -4.53 4.86 3.40
CA SER A 79 -5.48 4.13 2.56
C SER A 79 -6.81 3.93 3.28
N GLY A 80 -6.79 3.56 4.57
CA GLY A 80 -8.00 3.38 5.37
C GLY A 80 -8.81 4.66 5.56
N TRP A 81 -8.15 5.81 5.66
CA TRP A 81 -8.83 7.11 5.66
C TRP A 81 -9.56 7.36 4.34
N PHE A 82 -8.91 7.09 3.20
CA PHE A 82 -9.58 7.18 1.90
C PHE A 82 -10.76 6.21 1.79
N MET A 83 -10.58 4.94 2.12
CA MET A 83 -11.65 3.93 2.05
C MET A 83 -12.84 4.23 2.95
N SER A 84 -12.65 4.97 4.03
CA SER A 84 -13.74 5.40 4.92
C SER A 84 -14.52 6.60 4.39
N ASN A 85 -14.01 7.28 3.35
CA ASN A 85 -14.55 8.54 2.83
C ASN A 85 -14.62 8.56 1.29
N ASP A 86 -14.52 7.41 0.62
CA ASP A 86 -14.46 7.30 -0.86
C ASP A 86 -15.76 7.77 -1.55
N GLU A 87 -16.87 7.79 -0.82
CA GLU A 87 -18.16 8.32 -1.28
C GLU A 87 -18.37 9.82 -0.97
N ASP A 88 -17.42 10.49 -0.28
CA ASP A 88 -17.53 11.93 0.02
C ASP A 88 -17.18 12.80 -1.19
N LEU A 89 -18.18 13.53 -1.70
CA LEU A 89 -18.00 14.47 -2.81
C LEU A 89 -17.05 15.64 -2.49
N ASN A 90 -16.82 15.93 -1.21
CA ASN A 90 -15.90 16.98 -0.76
C ASN A 90 -14.60 16.41 -0.19
N PHE A 91 -14.26 15.15 -0.53
CA PHE A 91 -13.02 14.53 -0.10
C PHE A 91 -11.82 15.45 -0.42
N PRO A 92 -10.94 15.74 0.56
CA PRO A 92 -9.82 16.66 0.37
C PRO A 92 -8.68 15.98 -0.40
N TRP A 93 -8.87 15.89 -1.72
CA TRP A 93 -7.94 15.23 -2.65
C TRP A 93 -6.51 15.76 -2.55
N ASP A 94 -6.33 17.08 -2.47
CA ASP A 94 -4.99 17.69 -2.39
C ASP A 94 -4.21 17.19 -1.17
N ASP A 95 -4.82 17.22 0.03
CA ASP A 95 -4.22 16.73 1.27
C ASP A 95 -3.92 15.23 1.20
N PHE A 96 -4.82 14.47 0.57
CA PHE A 96 -4.65 13.03 0.36
C PHE A 96 -3.46 12.71 -0.55
N HIS A 97 -3.32 13.42 -1.66
CA HIS A 97 -2.20 13.26 -2.59
C HIS A 97 -0.89 13.72 -1.96
N GLU A 98 -0.88 14.85 -1.24
CA GLU A 98 0.30 15.34 -0.53
C GLU A 98 0.83 14.28 0.45
N LYS A 99 -0.05 13.70 1.27
CA LYS A 99 0.32 12.64 2.22
C LYS A 99 0.82 11.38 1.51
N GLY A 100 0.12 10.92 0.47
CA GLY A 100 0.51 9.74 -0.30
C GLY A 100 1.89 9.89 -0.96
N LEU A 101 2.16 11.05 -1.58
CA LEU A 101 3.45 11.38 -2.18
C LEU A 101 4.56 11.48 -1.14
N ALA A 102 4.29 12.09 0.02
CA ALA A 102 5.27 12.18 1.11
C ALA A 102 5.66 10.79 1.64
N LEU A 103 4.69 9.88 1.79
CA LEU A 103 4.94 8.49 2.20
C LEU A 103 5.71 7.72 1.12
N ALA A 104 5.38 7.89 -0.15
CA ALA A 104 6.10 7.27 -1.26
C ALA A 104 7.57 7.73 -1.34
N LYS A 105 7.84 9.03 -1.13
CA LYS A 105 9.20 9.59 -1.00
C LYS A 105 9.98 9.00 0.16
N ARG A 106 9.34 8.90 1.34
CA ARG A 106 9.95 8.26 2.51
C ARG A 106 10.27 6.79 2.26
N LEU A 107 9.40 6.07 1.57
CA LEU A 107 9.65 4.69 1.18
C LEU A 107 10.84 4.59 0.22
N LYS A 108 10.86 5.41 -0.84
CA LYS A 108 11.95 5.46 -1.83
C LYS A 108 13.29 5.67 -1.17
N GLU A 109 13.40 6.63 -0.23
CA GLU A 109 14.62 6.84 0.56
C GLU A 109 14.98 5.61 1.38
N ALA A 110 14.00 5.03 2.09
CA ALA A 110 14.22 3.87 2.95
C ALA A 110 14.69 2.62 2.22
N ILE A 111 14.41 2.49 0.92
CA ILE A 111 14.83 1.35 0.07
C ILE A 111 15.83 1.75 -1.02
N ARG A 112 16.45 2.94 -0.95
CA ARG A 112 17.29 3.50 -2.02
C ARG A 112 18.37 2.53 -2.52
N ASP A 113 19.01 1.81 -1.61
CA ASP A 113 20.10 0.87 -1.93
C ASP A 113 19.64 -0.40 -2.64
N THR A 114 18.34 -0.69 -2.68
CA THR A 114 17.77 -1.84 -3.38
C THR A 114 17.66 -1.61 -4.89
N GLY A 115 17.69 -0.35 -5.34
CA GLY A 115 17.46 0.01 -6.75
C GLY A 115 16.01 -0.15 -7.21
N VAL A 116 15.09 -0.55 -6.33
CA VAL A 116 13.67 -0.73 -6.69
C VAL A 116 13.03 0.66 -6.90
N PRO A 117 12.42 0.91 -8.07
CA PRO A 117 11.68 2.15 -8.31
C PRO A 117 10.36 2.16 -7.55
N VAL A 118 10.00 3.33 -7.03
CA VAL A 118 8.74 3.58 -6.31
C VAL A 118 7.92 4.55 -7.14
N PHE A 119 6.66 4.23 -7.35
CA PHE A 119 5.72 5.06 -8.09
C PHE A 119 4.55 5.46 -7.21
N TYR A 120 3.98 6.63 -7.47
CA TYR A 120 2.69 7.06 -6.92
C TYR A 120 1.65 7.05 -8.04
N GLU A 121 0.50 6.42 -7.79
CA GLU A 121 -0.65 6.45 -8.70
C GLU A 121 -1.90 6.91 -7.92
N PRO A 122 -2.63 7.92 -8.43
CA PRO A 122 -3.92 8.31 -7.86
C PRO A 122 -4.97 7.18 -7.99
N PRO A 123 -5.89 7.06 -7.00
CA PRO A 123 -7.01 6.13 -7.07
C PRO A 123 -7.95 6.44 -8.24
N PHE A 124 -8.76 5.47 -8.66
CA PHE A 124 -9.67 5.63 -9.82
C PHE A 124 -10.79 6.64 -9.55
N GLU A 125 -11.13 6.83 -8.29
CA GLU A 125 -12.17 7.72 -7.79
C GLU A 125 -11.75 9.19 -7.83
N ASP A 126 -10.46 9.49 -7.98
CA ASP A 126 -9.95 10.87 -8.07
C ASP A 126 -10.53 11.57 -9.31
N PRO A 127 -11.33 12.65 -9.16
CA PRO A 127 -11.94 13.37 -10.27
C PRO A 127 -10.88 14.03 -11.18
N ASN A 128 -9.68 14.26 -10.67
CA ASN A 128 -8.56 14.85 -11.40
C ASN A 128 -7.55 13.80 -11.87
N ARG A 129 -7.83 12.49 -11.76
CA ARG A 129 -6.88 11.42 -12.11
C ARG A 129 -6.20 11.61 -13.47
N MET A 130 -6.92 12.10 -14.48
CA MET A 130 -6.37 12.33 -15.82
C MET A 130 -5.27 13.41 -15.86
N ASN A 131 -5.25 14.30 -14.87
CA ASN A 131 -4.23 15.34 -14.69
C ASN A 131 -3.04 14.85 -13.85
N HIS A 132 -3.20 13.75 -13.13
CA HIS A 132 -2.17 13.16 -12.28
C HIS A 132 -1.61 11.91 -12.98
N GLU A 133 -0.51 12.09 -13.73
CA GLU A 133 0.20 10.96 -14.31
C GLU A 133 0.76 10.05 -13.20
N VAL A 134 1.00 8.77 -13.52
CA VAL A 134 1.77 7.89 -12.62
C VAL A 134 3.16 8.49 -12.46
N LEU A 135 3.50 8.93 -11.24
CA LEU A 135 4.75 9.61 -10.97
C LEU A 135 5.77 8.62 -10.44
N GLU A 136 6.91 8.49 -11.12
CA GLU A 136 8.08 7.89 -10.49
C GLU A 136 8.63 8.84 -9.43
N ILE A 137 8.91 8.32 -8.25
CA ILE A 137 9.43 9.10 -7.14
C ILE A 137 10.96 9.14 -7.25
N GLU A 138 11.48 10.36 -7.42
CA GLU A 138 12.91 10.69 -7.40
C GLU A 138 13.55 10.51 -6.02
#